data_AF-A0A954ZI99-F1
#
_entry.id   AF-A0A954ZI99-F1
#
_cell.length_a   1.000
_cell.length_b   1.000
_cell.length_c   1.000
_cell.angle_alpha   90.00
_cell.angle_beta   90.00
_cell.angle_gamma   90.00
#
_symmetry.space_group_name_H-M   'P 1'
#
loop_
_entity.id
_entity.type
_entity.pdbx_description
1 polymer ?
#
loop_
_entity_poly.entity_id
_entity_poly.type
_entity_poly.pdbx_seq_one_letter_code
_entity_poly.pdbx_strand_id
1 'polypeptide(L)'
;MKQRHGMKTLILAATLAFTLLRCHLTTAQNVPLDQARSILEKSEATEKAEPTEAERRTREYPSIGAPSRPRVVAHWNRYHDYREASRLLRQLANKYPEIVRLESLGKSYGGRNMW
;
A
#
# COMPACT_ATOMS: atom_id res chain seq x y z
N MET A 1 -16.02 57.28 25.10
CA MET A 1 -16.69 56.10 24.50
C MET A 1 -15.98 55.72 23.19
N LYS A 2 -14.90 54.92 23.21
CA LYS A 2 -14.10 54.64 22.00
C LYS A 2 -13.43 53.26 21.99
N GLN A 3 -14.15 52.21 22.39
CA GLN A 3 -13.62 50.83 22.49
C GLN A 3 -14.62 49.74 22.02
N ARG A 4 -15.51 50.03 21.06
CA ARG A 4 -16.46 49.02 20.52
C ARG A 4 -16.29 48.65 19.04
N HIS A 5 -15.32 49.26 18.34
CA HIS A 5 -15.18 49.09 16.90
C HIS A 5 -14.15 48.02 16.49
N GLY A 6 -13.10 47.76 17.29
CA GLY A 6 -12.05 46.79 16.92
C GLY A 6 -12.51 45.32 16.92
N MET A 7 -13.41 44.95 17.83
CA MET A 7 -13.84 43.55 17.99
C MET A 7 -14.80 43.09 16.88
N LYS A 8 -15.57 44.01 16.28
CA LYS A 8 -16.47 43.68 15.17
C LYS A 8 -15.71 43.43 13.87
N THR A 9 -14.62 44.17 13.62
CA THR A 9 -13.79 44.00 12.42
C THR A 9 -13.02 42.68 12.42
N LEU A 10 -12.55 42.22 13.60
CA LEU A 10 -11.88 40.92 13.75
C LEU A 10 -12.82 39.73 13.50
N ILE A 11 -14.07 39.79 13.98
CA ILE A 11 -15.06 38.73 13.75
C ILE A 11 -15.46 38.66 12.27
N LEU A 12 -15.58 39.82 11.61
CA LEU A 12 -15.90 39.88 10.18
C LEU A 12 -14.77 39.33 9.30
N ALA A 13 -13.51 39.62 9.64
CA ALA A 13 -12.35 39.10 8.92
C ALA A 13 -12.21 37.57 9.09
N ALA A 14 -12.46 37.05 10.30
CA ALA A 14 -12.38 35.61 10.58
C ALA A 14 -13.48 34.82 9.86
N THR A 15 -14.70 35.35 9.78
CA THR A 15 -15.80 34.71 9.03
C THR A 15 -15.55 34.76 7.52
N LEU A 16 -15.02 35.86 6.99
CA LEU A 16 -14.69 35.96 5.57
C LEU A 16 -13.56 34.99 5.18
N ALA A 17 -12.51 34.89 6.00
CA ALA A 17 -11.41 33.94 5.79
C ALA A 17 -11.89 32.47 5.85
N PHE A 18 -12.77 32.13 6.79
CA PHE A 18 -13.34 30.79 6.90
C PHE A 18 -14.24 30.44 5.70
N THR A 19 -14.98 31.41 5.18
CA THR A 19 -15.84 31.22 4.00
C THR A 19 -15.01 31.03 2.73
N LEU A 20 -13.91 31.77 2.59
CA LEU A 20 -12.96 31.60 1.47
C LEU A 20 -12.23 30.25 1.54
N LEU A 21 -11.81 29.81 2.73
CA LEU A 21 -11.19 28.50 2.93
C LEU A 21 -12.15 27.35 2.60
N ARG A 22 -13.44 27.49 2.95
CA ARG A 22 -14.48 26.52 2.60
C ARG A 22 -14.78 26.50 1.10
N CYS A 23 -14.80 27.67 0.45
CA CYS A 23 -15.00 27.79 -1.00
C CYS A 23 -13.86 27.12 -1.79
N HIS A 24 -12.62 27.22 -1.31
CA HIS A 24 -11.47 26.57 -1.94
C HIS A 24 -11.46 25.04 -1.76
N LEU A 25 -12.01 24.52 -0.65
CA LEU A 25 -12.12 23.07 -0.42
C LEU A 25 -13.20 22.40 -1.30
N THR A 26 -14.28 23.11 -1.65
CA THR A 26 -15.35 22.56 -2.51
C THR A 26 -14.95 22.50 -3.99
N THR A 27 -13.98 23.29 -4.43
CA THR A 27 -13.47 23.23 -5.83
C THR A 27 -12.74 21.91 -6.12
N ALA A 28 -12.27 21.19 -5.10
CA ALA A 28 -11.60 19.90 -5.26
C ALA A 28 -12.55 18.74 -5.60
N GLN A 29 -13.88 18.88 -5.46
CA GLN A 29 -14.83 17.80 -5.69
C GLN A 29 -15.45 17.75 -7.10
N ASN A 30 -15.28 18.79 -7.93
CA ASN A 30 -15.82 18.84 -9.29
C ASN A 30 -14.71 19.06 -10.33
N VAL A 31 -13.74 18.15 -10.37
CA VAL A 31 -12.76 18.09 -11.46
C VAL A 31 -13.50 17.61 -12.73
N PRO A 32 -13.48 18.37 -13.84
CA PRO A 32 -14.14 17.96 -15.07
C PRO A 32 -13.54 16.65 -15.60
N LEU A 33 -14.40 15.75 -16.13
CA LEU A 33 -14.04 14.40 -16.60
C LEU A 33 -12.85 14.37 -17.59
N ASP A 34 -12.67 15.45 -18.36
CA ASP A 34 -11.56 15.61 -19.30
C ASP A 34 -10.20 15.75 -18.60
N GLN A 35 -10.20 16.46 -17.47
CA GLN A 35 -9.02 16.61 -16.63
C GLN A 35 -8.73 15.35 -15.81
N ALA A 36 -9.76 14.60 -15.41
CA ALA A 36 -9.59 13.29 -14.76
C ALA A 36 -8.90 12.28 -15.70
N ARG A 37 -9.21 12.29 -17.00
CA ARG A 37 -8.55 11.42 -18.00
C ARG A 37 -7.07 11.75 -18.19
N SER A 38 -6.72 13.02 -18.31
CA SER A 38 -5.31 13.42 -18.41
C SER A 38 -4.52 13.15 -17.11
N ILE A 39 -5.18 13.20 -15.95
CA ILE A 39 -4.58 12.78 -14.68
C ILE A 39 -4.35 11.27 -14.64
N LEU A 40 -5.32 10.46 -15.11
CA LEU A 40 -5.17 9.02 -15.21
C LEU A 40 -4.07 8.64 -16.19
N GLU A 41 -4.06 9.23 -17.39
CA GLU A 41 -3.02 9.00 -18.42
C GLU A 41 -1.63 9.43 -17.94
N LYS A 42 -1.54 10.54 -17.19
CA LYS A 42 -0.29 10.99 -16.55
C LYS A 42 0.12 10.08 -15.39
N SER A 43 -0.83 9.49 -14.67
CA SER A 43 -0.55 8.52 -13.60
C SER A 43 -0.09 7.17 -14.17
N GLU A 44 -0.69 6.72 -15.27
CA GLU A 44 -0.31 5.51 -16.01
C GLU A 44 1.08 5.65 -16.65
N ALA A 45 1.42 6.85 -17.15
CA ALA A 45 2.75 7.14 -17.68
C ALA A 45 3.84 7.17 -16.60
N THR A 46 3.48 7.52 -15.36
CA THR A 46 4.43 7.51 -14.23
C THR A 46 4.59 6.09 -13.64
N GLU A 47 3.58 5.23 -13.79
CA GLU A 47 3.63 3.83 -13.33
C GLU A 47 4.40 2.91 -14.30
N LYS A 48 4.52 3.28 -15.58
CA LYS A 48 5.26 2.50 -16.61
C LYS A 48 6.75 2.79 -16.71
N ALA A 49 7.27 3.81 -16.04
CA ALA A 49 8.71 4.05 -16.00
C ALA A 49 9.35 3.09 -15.00
N GLU A 50 10.15 2.15 -15.49
CA GLU A 50 10.98 1.33 -14.62
C GLU A 50 11.80 2.24 -13.70
N PRO A 51 11.66 2.13 -12.37
CA PRO A 51 12.33 3.04 -11.44
C PRO A 51 13.84 2.90 -11.61
N THR A 52 14.53 4.04 -11.57
CA THR A 52 15.99 4.08 -11.64
C THR A 52 16.61 3.25 -10.52
N GLU A 53 17.75 2.60 -10.79
CA GLU A 53 18.47 1.73 -9.86
C GLU A 53 18.72 2.38 -8.49
N ALA A 54 18.93 3.70 -8.45
CA ALA A 54 19.10 4.46 -7.21
C ALA A 54 17.80 4.53 -6.37
N GLU A 55 16.64 4.65 -7.00
CA GLU A 55 15.33 4.75 -6.34
C GLU A 55 14.82 3.38 -5.88
N ARG A 56 15.22 2.30 -6.58
CA ARG A 56 15.03 0.90 -6.10
C ARG A 56 15.77 0.70 -4.78
N ARG A 57 17.02 1.14 -4.69
CA ARG A 57 17.86 1.01 -3.48
C ARG A 57 17.29 1.73 -2.27
N THR A 58 16.64 2.88 -2.44
CA THR A 58 16.00 3.60 -1.31
C THR A 58 14.75 2.90 -0.79
N ARG A 59 14.05 2.13 -1.62
CA ARG A 59 12.90 1.29 -1.21
C ARG A 59 13.33 -0.07 -0.64
N GLU A 60 14.59 -0.44 -0.84
CA GLU A 60 15.23 -1.62 -0.27
C GLU A 60 15.80 -1.29 1.11
N TYR A 61 14.95 -0.96 2.08
CA TYR A 61 15.30 -1.19 3.48
C TYR A 61 14.97 -2.64 3.79
N PRO A 62 15.93 -3.59 3.73
CA PRO A 62 15.65 -4.94 4.16
C PRO A 62 15.26 -4.89 5.63
N SER A 63 14.13 -5.51 5.98
CA SER A 63 13.88 -5.84 7.37
C SER A 63 15.08 -6.64 7.89
N ILE A 64 15.62 -6.25 9.05
CA ILE A 64 16.74 -6.94 9.69
C ILE A 64 16.38 -8.43 9.82
N GLY A 65 17.04 -9.28 9.04
CA GLY A 65 16.83 -10.73 9.02
C GLY A 65 16.14 -11.31 7.78
N ALA A 66 15.63 -10.52 6.83
CA ALA A 66 15.06 -11.02 5.57
C ALA A 66 15.89 -10.58 4.35
N PRO A 67 16.15 -11.48 3.38
CA PRO A 67 16.81 -11.09 2.14
C PRO A 67 15.92 -10.14 1.32
N SER A 68 16.51 -9.11 0.71
CA SER A 68 15.77 -8.12 -0.11
C SER A 68 15.01 -8.75 -1.30
N ARG A 69 15.44 -9.93 -1.75
CA ARG A 69 14.76 -10.74 -2.78
C ARG A 69 14.71 -12.22 -2.35
N PRO A 70 13.65 -12.66 -1.65
CA PRO A 70 13.52 -14.07 -1.29
C PRO A 70 13.20 -14.92 -2.55
N ARG A 71 13.77 -16.13 -2.65
CA ARG A 71 13.47 -17.06 -3.75
C ARG A 71 12.05 -17.61 -3.69
N VAL A 72 11.46 -17.63 -2.50
CA VAL A 72 10.06 -18.01 -2.23
C VAL A 72 9.42 -16.89 -1.43
N VAL A 73 8.38 -16.27 -1.97
CA VAL A 73 7.65 -15.20 -1.30
C VAL A 73 6.68 -15.80 -0.28
N ALA A 74 6.85 -15.45 0.99
CA ALA A 74 5.96 -15.83 2.07
C ALA A 74 5.29 -14.59 2.66
N HIS A 75 3.99 -14.67 2.90
CA HIS A 75 3.23 -13.61 3.56
C HIS A 75 2.87 -14.07 4.97
N TRP A 76 3.40 -13.37 5.98
CA TRP A 76 3.19 -13.71 7.39
C TRP A 76 2.05 -12.92 8.04
N ASN A 77 1.45 -11.98 7.31
CA ASN A 77 0.45 -11.03 7.79
C ASN A 77 -0.99 -11.40 7.43
N ARG A 78 -1.24 -12.64 6.99
CA ARG A 78 -2.58 -13.14 6.67
C ARG A 78 -2.69 -14.63 6.97
N TYR A 79 -3.92 -15.09 7.15
CA TYR A 79 -4.22 -16.51 7.22
C TYR A 79 -4.16 -17.14 5.82
N HIS A 80 -3.58 -18.33 5.75
CA HIS A 80 -3.53 -19.15 4.54
C HIS A 80 -4.52 -20.30 4.67
N ASP A 81 -5.17 -20.66 3.57
CA ASP A 81 -5.89 -21.92 3.53
C ASP A 81 -4.93 -23.12 3.43
N TYR A 82 -5.47 -24.34 3.51
CA TYR A 82 -4.66 -25.55 3.41
C TYR A 82 -3.88 -25.63 2.09
N ARG A 83 -4.50 -25.29 0.95
CA ARG A 83 -3.89 -25.37 -0.39
C ARG A 83 -2.75 -24.37 -0.54
N GLU A 84 -2.94 -23.15 -0.05
CA GLU A 84 -1.95 -22.08 -0.05
C GLU A 84 -0.75 -22.45 0.81
N ALA A 85 -0.97 -22.92 2.04
CA ALA A 85 0.09 -23.40 2.92
C ALA A 85 0.85 -24.58 2.29
N SER A 86 0.13 -25.53 1.68
CA SER A 86 0.77 -26.65 0.97
C SER A 86 1.68 -26.18 -0.15
N ARG A 87 1.19 -25.19 -0.91
CA ARG A 87 1.89 -24.66 -2.07
C ARG A 87 3.18 -24.01 -1.62
N LEU A 88 3.14 -23.24 -0.53
CA LEU A 88 4.32 -22.62 0.06
C LEU A 88 5.35 -23.69 0.48
N LEU A 89 4.93 -24.73 1.19
CA LEU A 89 5.82 -25.82 1.62
C LEU A 89 6.48 -26.54 0.44
N ARG A 90 5.71 -26.87 -0.60
CA ARG A 90 6.26 -27.48 -1.82
C ARG A 90 7.22 -26.54 -2.55
N GLN A 91 6.92 -25.24 -2.61
CA GLN A 91 7.84 -24.27 -3.20
C GLN A 91 9.15 -24.20 -2.43
N LEU A 92 9.11 -24.24 -1.09
CA LEU A 92 10.31 -24.27 -0.26
C LEU A 92 11.15 -25.51 -0.52
N ALA A 93 10.55 -26.71 -0.47
CA ALA A 93 11.25 -27.97 -0.76
C ALA A 93 11.88 -27.99 -2.17
N ASN A 94 11.16 -27.45 -3.17
CA ASN A 94 11.66 -27.40 -4.54
C ASN A 94 12.77 -26.37 -4.76
N LYS A 95 12.76 -25.25 -4.02
CA LYS A 95 13.76 -24.18 -4.18
C LYS A 95 15.00 -24.37 -3.32
N TYR A 96 14.91 -25.19 -2.29
CA TYR A 96 15.99 -25.46 -1.33
C TYR A 96 16.10 -26.96 -1.01
N PRO A 97 16.29 -27.82 -2.02
CA PRO A 97 16.36 -29.28 -1.81
C PRO A 97 17.52 -29.72 -0.92
N GLU A 98 18.55 -28.89 -0.77
CA GLU A 98 19.73 -29.14 0.05
C GLU A 98 19.48 -29.03 1.57
N ILE A 99 18.44 -28.27 1.98
CA ILE A 99 18.14 -28.01 3.40
C ILE A 99 16.70 -28.32 3.79
N VAL A 100 15.79 -28.50 2.84
CA VAL A 100 14.37 -28.78 3.11
C VAL A 100 13.96 -30.10 2.48
N ARG A 101 13.38 -30.98 3.30
CA ARG A 101 12.73 -32.22 2.88
C ARG A 101 11.27 -32.18 3.31
N LEU A 102 10.34 -32.39 2.37
CA LEU A 102 8.90 -32.39 2.64
C LEU A 102 8.34 -33.79 2.42
N GLU A 103 7.83 -34.41 3.47
CA GLU A 103 7.29 -35.77 3.44
C GLU A 103 5.96 -35.85 4.17
N SER A 104 5.04 -36.66 3.64
CA SER A 104 3.75 -36.87 4.26
C SER A 104 3.84 -37.98 5.30
N LEU A 105 3.52 -37.68 6.55
CA LEU A 105 3.35 -38.66 7.64
C LEU A 105 2.09 -39.52 7.47
N GLY A 106 1.17 -39.09 6.62
CA GLY A 106 -0.05 -39.84 6.29
C GLY A 106 -1.15 -38.94 5.74
N LYS A 107 -2.40 -39.41 5.84
CA LYS A 107 -3.60 -38.66 5.46
C LYS A 107 -4.43 -38.41 6.71
N SER A 108 -4.95 -37.20 6.85
CA SER A 108 -5.99 -36.90 7.84
C SER A 108 -7.30 -37.58 7.49
N TYR A 109 -8.24 -37.58 8.45
CA TYR A 109 -9.58 -38.10 8.26
C TYR A 109 -10.28 -37.55 7.00
N GLY A 110 -10.08 -36.25 6.71
CA GLY A 110 -10.59 -35.61 5.50
C GLY A 110 -9.76 -35.81 4.23
N GLY A 111 -8.88 -36.81 4.17
CA GLY A 111 -8.08 -37.15 2.98
C GLY A 111 -6.93 -36.18 2.65
N ARG A 112 -6.63 -35.23 3.53
CA ARG A 112 -5.56 -34.24 3.35
C ARG A 112 -4.21 -34.81 3.77
N ASN A 113 -3.16 -34.63 2.97
CA ASN A 113 -1.79 -34.94 3.35
C ASN A 113 -1.40 -34.22 4.64
N MET A 114 -0.81 -34.97 5.56
CA MET A 114 -0.08 -34.45 6.70
C MET A 114 1.39 -34.40 6.31
N TRP A 115 1.75 -33.39 5.51
CA TRP A 115 3.14 -33.10 5.19
C TRP A 115 3.84 -32.34 6.32
#